data_AF-A0A8I0E208-F1
#
_entry.id   AF-A0A8I0E208-F1
#
_cell.length_a   1.000
_cell.length_b   1.000
_cell.length_c   1.000
_cell.angle_alpha   90.00
_cell.angle_beta   90.00
_cell.angle_gamma   90.00
#
_symmetry.space_group_name_H-M   'P 1'
#
loop_
_entity.id
_entity.type
_entity.pdbx_description
1 polymer ?
#
loop_
_entity_poly.entity_id
_entity_poly.type
_entity_poly.pdbx_seq_one_letter_code
_entity_poly.pdbx_strand_id
1 'polypeptide(L)'
;SITEDRCLDAQSGALWMRIDPSSALDVVRTTPARTVRGAVLEAAVLGARLTQRTNGRPYLEAVCRLAAALGQLAWRDDVVELAAGPGFGPSIVVADIPQDILWTGSTLYLSPRGAQLIASQWAPALLTRGAHEVNAAQPPSALPPATIPLASLGQTGATVRGQGDLVIPVRLDVAQLGTWPRALIAGLSFSHSAVPEKDQAAVILRLNGHVLESQELRGSTSRRLLRVEIPGRLMHGTNLLEMVIRYTPQTGACAGPSQPVLEASLLEDSFVEVQGELPAPPLSLASFAAQALGDGVVVSSKDHAQYTPNLVALCQALGRQNPTALHLQMATPQDASHGRFVLTDDLSLPGITPVALPLKPLEIRNPLTGAVLARFAPEDPLSLVQTFRDPQGRPVLAVSGPALLPQRLASLLQNAGGANLMIARDDLWQFLEIGDKFALVQPAAKGVLWYLARYRLILFAALGALFLAGLIILYLRAGRRTHS
;
A
#
# COMPACT_ATOMS: atom_id res chain seq x y z
N SER A 1 -23.77 -28.47 7.26
CA SER A 1 -23.72 -29.61 8.19
C SER A 1 -22.83 -30.66 7.56
N ILE A 2 -21.83 -31.16 8.29
CA ILE A 2 -21.09 -32.37 7.88
C ILE A 2 -22.12 -33.50 7.95
N THR A 3 -22.40 -34.15 6.83
CA THR A 3 -23.30 -35.31 6.77
C THR A 3 -22.51 -36.59 7.07
N GLU A 4 -23.18 -37.71 7.34
CA GLU A 4 -22.49 -39.01 7.39
C GLU A 4 -22.03 -39.47 6.00
N ASP A 5 -22.45 -38.75 4.95
CA ASP A 5 -22.08 -39.00 3.57
C ASP A 5 -20.83 -38.19 3.20
N ARG A 6 -19.66 -38.80 3.45
CA ARG A 6 -18.36 -38.25 3.03
C ARG A 6 -18.30 -37.89 1.54
N CYS A 7 -19.08 -38.54 0.67
CA CYS A 7 -19.09 -38.25 -0.76
C CYS A 7 -19.85 -36.94 -1.02
N LEU A 8 -20.96 -36.71 -0.34
CA LEU A 8 -21.74 -35.48 -0.43
C LEU A 8 -20.99 -34.28 0.20
N ASP A 9 -20.26 -34.53 1.29
CA ASP A 9 -19.46 -33.51 1.98
C ASP A 9 -18.17 -33.12 1.24
N ALA A 10 -17.52 -34.08 0.56
CA ALA A 10 -16.35 -33.81 -0.29
C ALA A 10 -16.74 -33.08 -1.59
N GLN A 11 -17.90 -33.38 -2.16
CA GLN A 11 -18.41 -32.71 -3.37
C GLN A 11 -18.97 -31.32 -3.11
N SER A 12 -19.53 -31.07 -1.93
CA SER A 12 -20.14 -29.78 -1.57
C SER A 12 -19.14 -28.75 -1.02
N GLY A 13 -17.87 -29.10 -0.83
CA GLY A 13 -16.90 -28.25 -0.14
C GLY A 13 -17.19 -28.07 1.35
N ALA A 14 -18.00 -28.95 1.95
CA ALA A 14 -18.35 -28.90 3.37
C ALA A 14 -17.19 -29.31 4.29
N LEU A 15 -16.16 -29.97 3.74
CA LEU A 15 -14.89 -30.25 4.43
C LEU A 15 -13.93 -29.07 4.26
N TRP A 16 -13.78 -28.28 5.31
CA TRP A 16 -12.81 -27.19 5.38
C TRP A 16 -11.94 -27.36 6.63
N MET A 17 -10.65 -27.10 6.47
CA MET A 17 -9.72 -26.94 7.58
C MET A 17 -9.41 -25.45 7.71
N ARG A 18 -9.76 -24.85 8.84
CA ARG A 18 -9.37 -23.48 9.15
C ARG A 18 -8.11 -23.51 10.00
N ILE A 19 -7.01 -23.05 9.43
CA ILE A 19 -5.82 -22.71 10.21
C ILE A 19 -6.12 -21.36 10.89
N ASP A 20 -5.98 -21.32 12.23
CA ASP A 20 -6.21 -20.07 12.95
C ASP A 20 -5.17 -19.02 12.52
N PRO A 21 -5.54 -17.76 12.24
CA PRO A 21 -4.58 -16.70 11.95
C PRO A 21 -3.51 -16.49 13.03
N SER A 22 -3.76 -16.92 14.27
CA SER A 22 -2.77 -16.89 15.36
C SER A 22 -1.75 -18.04 15.28
N SER A 23 -1.89 -18.95 14.31
CA SER A 23 -0.98 -20.08 14.12
C SER A 23 0.36 -19.54 13.62
N ALA A 24 1.39 -19.59 14.48
CA ALA A 24 2.72 -19.07 14.19
C ALA A 24 3.78 -20.14 14.43
N LEU A 25 4.90 -20.01 13.71
CA LEU A 25 6.10 -20.80 13.99
C LEU A 25 6.81 -20.13 15.16
N ASP A 26 6.72 -20.73 16.35
CA ASP A 26 7.28 -20.15 17.56
C ASP A 26 8.81 -20.35 17.58
N VAL A 27 9.54 -19.31 17.21
CA VAL A 27 11.01 -19.31 17.22
C VAL A 27 11.47 -18.90 18.61
N VAL A 28 11.46 -19.85 19.53
CA VAL A 28 12.00 -19.65 20.88
C VAL A 28 13.52 -19.56 20.79
N ARG A 29 14.09 -18.34 20.92
CA ARG A 29 15.54 -18.15 21.03
C ARG A 29 15.97 -17.90 22.47
N THR A 30 16.98 -18.65 22.88
CA THR A 30 17.66 -18.54 24.18
C THR A 30 18.88 -17.63 24.15
N THR A 31 19.34 -17.18 22.97
CA THR A 31 20.48 -16.26 22.82
C THR A 31 20.28 -15.24 21.69
N PRO A 32 20.64 -13.95 21.90
CA PRO A 32 20.53 -12.91 20.88
C PRO A 32 21.46 -13.17 19.68
N ALA A 33 21.11 -12.63 18.50
CA ALA A 33 21.97 -12.67 17.33
C ALA A 33 23.39 -12.14 17.63
N ARG A 34 24.40 -12.85 17.11
CA ARG A 34 25.84 -12.47 17.24
C ARG A 34 26.45 -11.95 15.95
N THR A 35 25.66 -11.85 14.89
CA THR A 35 26.09 -11.34 13.59
C THR A 35 25.10 -10.28 13.12
N VAL A 36 25.60 -9.27 12.42
CA VAL A 36 24.75 -8.19 11.86
C VAL A 36 23.68 -8.78 10.93
N ARG A 37 24.01 -9.81 10.13
CA ARG A 37 23.02 -10.52 9.29
C ARG A 37 21.92 -11.15 10.15
N GLY A 38 22.32 -11.79 11.25
CA GLY A 38 21.41 -12.38 12.21
C GLY A 38 20.48 -11.34 12.85
N ALA A 39 21.00 -10.18 13.27
CA ALA A 39 20.16 -9.13 13.87
C ALA A 39 19.22 -8.47 12.87
N VAL A 40 19.65 -8.26 11.62
CA VAL A 40 18.78 -7.69 10.58
C VAL A 40 17.63 -8.66 10.24
N LEU A 41 17.92 -9.96 10.12
CA LEU A 41 16.88 -10.98 9.94
C LEU A 41 15.96 -11.08 11.17
N GLU A 42 16.54 -11.06 12.37
CA GLU A 42 15.76 -11.11 13.62
C GLU A 42 14.86 -9.88 13.76
N ALA A 43 15.37 -8.70 13.44
CA ALA A 43 14.63 -7.45 13.34
C ALA A 43 13.46 -7.53 12.34
N ALA A 44 13.71 -8.07 11.13
CA ALA A 44 12.67 -8.24 10.12
C ALA A 44 11.60 -9.25 10.52
N VAL A 45 11.96 -10.27 11.32
CA VAL A 45 11.07 -11.37 11.71
C VAL A 45 10.25 -11.07 12.96
N LEU A 46 10.90 -10.54 13.99
CA LEU A 46 10.29 -10.28 15.30
C LEU A 46 9.75 -8.85 15.42
N GLY A 47 10.11 -7.97 14.49
CA GLY A 47 9.98 -6.53 14.64
C GLY A 47 11.21 -5.94 15.33
N ALA A 48 11.53 -4.70 14.97
CA ALA A 48 12.62 -3.94 15.52
C ALA A 48 12.20 -2.53 15.89
N ARG A 49 12.79 -2.07 16.99
CA ARG A 49 12.79 -0.65 17.33
C ARG A 49 13.93 0.02 16.60
N LEU A 50 13.60 0.91 15.68
CA LEU A 50 14.55 1.85 15.11
C LEU A 50 14.60 3.07 16.02
N THR A 51 15.78 3.46 16.47
CA THR A 51 15.97 4.67 17.26
C THR A 51 16.87 5.63 16.48
N GLN A 52 16.37 6.81 16.18
CA GLN A 52 17.19 7.92 15.70
C GLN A 52 17.73 8.69 16.92
N ARG A 53 18.97 8.41 17.32
CA ARG A 53 19.57 9.08 18.49
C ARG A 53 20.16 10.45 18.15
N THR A 54 20.63 10.61 16.92
CA THR A 54 21.21 11.86 16.42
C THR A 54 20.30 12.50 15.38
N ASN A 55 19.98 13.78 15.56
CA ASN A 55 19.18 14.53 14.60
C ASN A 55 20.04 14.94 13.40
N GLY A 56 19.43 15.01 12.22
CA GLY A 56 20.07 15.49 11.00
C GLY A 56 19.69 14.67 9.78
N ARG A 57 19.84 15.27 8.60
CA ARG A 57 19.54 14.65 7.30
C ARG A 57 20.19 13.26 7.10
N PRO A 58 21.50 13.06 7.33
CA PRO A 58 22.11 11.75 7.08
C PRO A 58 21.58 10.65 8.00
N TYR A 59 21.15 11.00 9.22
CA TYR A 59 20.59 10.03 10.17
C TYR A 59 19.15 9.67 9.81
N LEU A 60 18.33 10.65 9.39
CA LEU A 60 16.99 10.38 8.87
C LEU A 60 17.05 9.53 7.59
N GLU A 61 17.96 9.85 6.67
CA GLU A 61 18.20 9.05 5.47
C GLU A 61 18.50 7.58 5.81
N ALA A 62 19.42 7.38 6.75
CA ALA A 62 19.81 6.07 7.22
C ALA A 62 18.64 5.30 7.84
N VAL A 63 17.80 5.96 8.64
CA VAL A 63 16.59 5.34 9.22
C VAL A 63 15.58 4.97 8.13
N CYS A 64 15.31 5.86 7.17
CA CYS A 64 14.39 5.58 6.05
C CYS A 64 14.87 4.41 5.18
N ARG A 65 16.18 4.37 4.84
CA ARG A 65 16.80 3.26 4.10
C ARG A 65 16.69 1.94 4.86
N LEU A 66 17.00 1.95 6.16
CA LEU A 66 16.86 0.75 7.00
C LEU A 66 15.42 0.30 7.12
N ALA A 67 14.47 1.23 7.27
CA ALA A 67 13.06 0.90 7.36
C ALA A 67 12.56 0.23 6.07
N ALA A 68 12.94 0.77 4.91
CA ALA A 68 12.65 0.15 3.62
C ALA A 68 13.27 -1.25 3.49
N ALA A 69 14.55 -1.40 3.84
CA ALA A 69 15.25 -2.69 3.80
C ALA A 69 14.65 -3.74 4.75
N LEU A 70 14.27 -3.34 5.97
CA LEU A 70 13.58 -4.23 6.92
C LEU A 70 12.18 -4.60 6.42
N GLY A 71 11.45 -3.65 5.83
CA GLY A 71 10.16 -3.90 5.19
C GLY A 71 10.24 -4.95 4.09
N GLN A 72 11.29 -4.91 3.26
CA GLN A 72 11.54 -5.90 2.20
C GLN A 72 11.77 -7.32 2.72
N LEU A 73 12.43 -7.44 3.88
CA LEU A 73 12.75 -8.74 4.48
C LEU A 73 11.61 -9.29 5.34
N ALA A 74 10.60 -8.47 5.63
CA ALA A 74 9.58 -8.80 6.61
C ALA A 74 8.35 -9.46 6.01
N TRP A 75 7.75 -10.32 6.83
CA TRP A 75 6.49 -11.02 6.55
C TRP A 75 5.29 -10.37 7.27
N ARG A 76 5.55 -9.51 8.27
CA ARG A 76 4.55 -8.72 9.01
C ARG A 76 4.58 -7.22 8.65
N ASP A 77 3.49 -6.49 8.91
CA ASP A 77 3.36 -5.07 8.53
C ASP A 77 3.99 -4.13 9.59
N ASP A 78 4.14 -4.59 10.82
CA ASP A 78 4.50 -3.86 12.04
C ASP A 78 5.96 -4.11 12.44
N VAL A 79 6.87 -3.93 11.49
CA VAL A 79 8.28 -4.32 11.65
C VAL A 79 9.10 -3.22 12.28
N VAL A 80 8.82 -1.96 11.95
CA VAL A 80 9.62 -0.83 12.40
C VAL A 80 8.79 0.07 13.29
N GLU A 81 9.22 0.20 14.54
CA GLU A 81 8.73 1.21 15.47
C GLU A 81 9.83 2.26 15.65
N LEU A 82 9.55 3.54 15.32
CA LEU A 82 10.47 4.62 15.64
C LEU A 82 10.34 4.97 17.13
N ALA A 83 11.31 4.57 17.93
CA ALA A 83 11.30 4.74 19.38
C ALA A 83 12.25 5.86 19.84
N ALA A 84 11.94 6.48 20.98
CA ALA A 84 12.81 7.48 21.62
C ALA A 84 14.08 6.85 22.25
N GLY A 85 14.10 5.53 22.44
CA GLY A 85 15.24 4.82 23.02
C GLY A 85 15.16 3.30 22.80
N PRO A 86 16.27 2.59 23.05
CA PRO A 86 16.32 1.13 22.95
C PRO A 86 15.40 0.49 24.01
N GLY A 87 14.76 -0.62 23.66
CA GLY A 87 13.84 -1.35 24.53
C GLY A 87 14.19 -2.84 24.67
N PHE A 88 13.28 -3.60 25.25
CA PHE A 88 13.37 -5.06 25.25
C PHE A 88 13.11 -5.61 23.84
N GLY A 89 14.02 -6.45 23.33
CA GLY A 89 13.96 -7.04 21.98
C GLY A 89 15.03 -6.49 21.01
N PRO A 90 14.97 -6.88 19.73
CA PRO A 90 15.89 -6.40 18.71
C PRO A 90 15.80 -4.89 18.56
N SER A 91 16.89 -4.18 18.85
CA SER A 91 16.96 -2.73 18.75
C SER A 91 18.09 -2.33 17.81
N ILE A 92 17.78 -1.46 16.84
CA ILE A 92 18.77 -0.89 15.93
C ILE A 92 18.79 0.62 16.16
N VAL A 93 19.94 1.15 16.55
CA VAL A 93 20.13 2.55 16.90
C VAL A 93 21.01 3.20 15.84
N VAL A 94 20.47 4.21 15.16
CA VAL A 94 21.22 5.04 14.23
C VAL A 94 21.76 6.26 14.99
N ALA A 95 23.09 6.35 15.09
CA ALA A 95 23.77 7.32 15.96
C ALA A 95 25.13 7.75 15.40
N ASP A 96 25.66 8.84 15.95
CA ASP A 96 27.05 9.25 15.71
C ASP A 96 27.98 8.33 16.52
N ILE A 97 28.63 7.39 15.83
CA ILE A 97 29.54 6.41 16.42
C ILE A 97 30.86 6.40 15.64
N PRO A 98 32.00 6.15 16.30
CA PRO A 98 33.33 6.24 15.67
C PRO A 98 33.61 5.16 14.63
N GLN A 99 32.78 4.11 14.58
CA GLN A 99 32.88 3.01 13.64
C GLN A 99 31.52 2.79 12.97
N ASP A 100 31.49 2.17 11.79
CA ASP A 100 30.22 2.07 11.05
C ASP A 100 29.19 1.14 11.69
N ILE A 101 29.66 0.15 12.44
CA ILE A 101 28.83 -0.85 13.12
C ILE A 101 29.42 -1.10 14.51
N LEU A 102 28.59 -1.02 15.55
CA LEU A 102 28.97 -1.34 16.92
C LEU A 102 27.89 -2.23 17.56
N TRP A 103 28.33 -3.30 18.22
CA TRP A 103 27.44 -4.17 18.99
C TRP A 103 27.57 -3.91 20.49
N THR A 104 26.45 -3.69 21.18
CA THR A 104 26.44 -3.64 22.64
C THR A 104 25.18 -4.34 23.16
N GLY A 105 25.37 -5.49 23.83
CA GLY A 105 24.26 -6.31 24.31
C GLY A 105 23.41 -6.86 23.15
N SER A 106 22.10 -6.60 23.19
CA SER A 106 21.14 -6.93 22.12
C SER A 106 20.92 -5.80 21.12
N THR A 107 21.66 -4.69 21.25
CA THR A 107 21.46 -3.48 20.44
C THR A 107 22.55 -3.34 19.40
N LEU A 108 22.13 -3.15 18.15
CA LEU A 108 22.99 -2.87 17.02
C LEU A 108 23.05 -1.36 16.79
N TYR A 109 24.21 -0.75 16.99
CA TYR A 109 24.46 0.65 16.70
C TYR A 109 25.07 0.81 15.32
N LEU A 110 24.54 1.76 14.54
CA LEU A 110 24.95 2.00 13.16
C LEU A 110 25.24 3.48 12.93
N SER A 111 26.35 3.75 12.23
CA SER A 111 26.56 5.06 11.59
C SER A 111 25.67 5.16 10.34
N PRO A 112 25.47 6.36 9.75
CA PRO A 112 24.78 6.48 8.47
C PRO A 112 25.39 5.61 7.35
N ARG A 113 26.72 5.43 7.34
CA ARG A 113 27.41 4.55 6.39
C ARG A 113 27.14 3.07 6.70
N GLY A 114 27.13 2.68 7.97
CA GLY A 114 26.76 1.32 8.37
C GLY A 114 25.33 0.94 7.98
N ALA A 115 24.39 1.88 8.16
CA ALA A 115 23.00 1.73 7.70
C ALA A 115 22.93 1.58 6.18
N GLN A 116 23.69 2.39 5.43
CA GLN A 116 23.78 2.26 3.98
C GLN A 116 24.33 0.89 3.55
N LEU A 117 25.39 0.38 4.18
CA LEU A 117 25.96 -0.94 3.87
C LEU A 117 24.92 -2.05 4.04
N ILE A 118 24.13 -2.02 5.12
CA ILE A 118 23.07 -3.00 5.35
C ILE A 118 22.01 -2.92 4.26
N ALA A 119 21.53 -1.71 3.95
CA ALA A 119 20.46 -1.49 2.98
C ALA A 119 20.89 -1.85 1.54
N SER A 120 22.14 -1.54 1.15
CA SER A 120 22.58 -1.70 -0.25
C SER A 120 23.27 -3.02 -0.56
N GLN A 121 23.89 -3.68 0.42
CA GLN A 121 24.65 -4.91 0.16
C GLN A 121 23.97 -6.14 0.73
N TRP A 122 23.34 -6.03 1.91
CA TRP A 122 22.95 -7.22 2.67
C TRP A 122 21.48 -7.57 2.53
N ALA A 123 20.58 -6.57 2.54
CA ALA A 123 19.17 -6.83 2.23
C ALA A 123 18.99 -7.47 0.84
N PRO A 124 19.63 -6.97 -0.24
CA PRO A 124 19.54 -7.62 -1.56
C PRO A 124 20.07 -9.07 -1.55
N ALA A 125 21.20 -9.32 -0.87
CA ALA A 125 21.78 -10.66 -0.75
C ALA A 125 20.93 -11.65 0.08
N LEU A 126 19.94 -11.16 0.83
CA LEU A 126 18.97 -11.97 1.58
C LEU A 126 17.69 -12.24 0.78
N LEU A 127 17.38 -11.42 -0.23
CA LEU A 127 16.24 -11.59 -1.14
C LEU A 127 16.52 -12.65 -2.24
N THR A 128 17.79 -12.98 -2.49
CA THR A 128 18.27 -13.78 -3.63
C THR A 128 18.22 -15.31 -3.46
N ARG A 129 17.12 -15.87 -2.95
CA ARG A 129 16.74 -17.27 -3.29
C ARG A 129 15.61 -17.38 -4.31
N GLY A 130 15.03 -16.26 -4.77
CA GLY A 130 13.99 -16.29 -5.80
C GLY A 130 13.95 -15.07 -6.74
N ALA A 131 14.54 -13.94 -6.37
CA ALA A 131 14.69 -12.79 -7.25
C ALA A 131 16.15 -12.69 -7.68
N HIS A 132 16.49 -13.18 -8.87
CA HIS A 132 17.70 -12.73 -9.53
C HIS A 132 17.61 -11.21 -9.67
N GLU A 133 18.71 -10.52 -9.39
CA GLU A 133 18.91 -9.11 -9.70
C GLU A 133 18.44 -8.88 -11.15
N VAL A 134 17.22 -8.36 -11.31
CA VAL A 134 16.90 -7.55 -12.48
C VAL A 134 17.71 -6.29 -12.24
N ASN A 135 18.99 -6.36 -12.66
CA ASN A 135 19.89 -5.23 -12.73
C ASN A 135 19.07 -4.03 -13.12
N ALA A 136 19.17 -2.95 -12.32
CA ALA A 136 18.56 -1.66 -12.60
C ALA A 136 18.63 -1.41 -14.10
N ALA A 137 17.51 -1.66 -14.78
CA ALA A 137 17.48 -1.60 -16.22
C ALA A 137 17.74 -0.14 -16.55
N GLN A 138 18.91 0.12 -17.16
CA GLN A 138 19.05 1.28 -18.02
C GLN A 138 17.76 1.36 -18.85
N PRO A 139 17.13 2.54 -18.96
CA PRO A 139 15.88 2.66 -19.70
C PRO A 139 16.09 2.00 -21.07
N PRO A 140 15.37 0.91 -21.37
CA PRO A 140 15.63 0.16 -22.59
C PRO A 140 15.17 1.03 -23.74
N SER A 141 16.14 1.69 -24.38
CA SER A 141 15.99 2.26 -25.70
C SER A 141 15.63 1.09 -26.63
N ALA A 142 14.36 1.03 -27.04
CA ALA A 142 13.81 0.13 -28.05
C ALA A 142 14.38 -1.31 -28.04
N LEU A 143 14.03 -2.12 -27.04
CA LEU A 143 14.28 -3.56 -27.04
C LEU A 143 13.00 -4.34 -27.43
N PRO A 144 13.12 -5.51 -28.10
CA PRO A 144 12.01 -6.42 -28.40
C PRO A 144 11.27 -6.82 -27.10
N PRO A 145 10.01 -7.32 -27.18
CA PRO A 145 9.23 -7.69 -26.00
C PRO A 145 10.05 -8.64 -25.11
N ALA A 146 10.32 -8.20 -23.88
CA ALA A 146 11.04 -9.01 -22.91
C ALA A 146 10.12 -10.16 -22.49
N THR A 147 10.42 -11.37 -22.95
CA THR A 147 9.76 -12.59 -22.47
C THR A 147 10.35 -12.94 -21.11
N ILE A 148 9.52 -12.89 -20.06
CA ILE A 148 9.88 -13.17 -18.68
C ILE A 148 9.24 -14.50 -18.28
N PRO A 149 10.03 -15.56 -18.01
CA PRO A 149 9.49 -16.82 -17.51
C PRO A 149 8.76 -16.65 -16.18
N LEU A 150 7.67 -17.37 -15.94
CA LEU A 150 6.97 -17.32 -14.65
C LEU A 150 7.87 -17.79 -13.50
N ALA A 151 8.78 -18.73 -13.75
CA ALA A 151 9.77 -19.19 -12.78
C ALA A 151 10.66 -18.06 -12.23
N SER A 152 11.04 -17.08 -13.06
CA SER A 152 11.85 -15.94 -12.59
C SER A 152 11.04 -14.93 -11.75
N LEU A 153 9.71 -14.99 -11.80
CA LEU A 153 8.82 -14.22 -10.94
C LEU A 153 8.50 -14.98 -9.63
N GLY A 154 9.18 -16.10 -9.36
CA GLY A 154 8.95 -16.95 -8.20
C GLY A 154 7.74 -17.86 -8.32
N GLN A 155 7.17 -18.03 -9.52
CA GLN A 155 6.05 -18.94 -9.78
C GLN A 155 6.59 -20.28 -10.28
N THR A 156 6.48 -21.32 -9.46
CA THR A 156 6.83 -22.68 -9.86
C THR A 156 5.62 -23.38 -10.49
N GLY A 157 5.87 -24.42 -11.29
CA GLY A 157 4.80 -25.29 -11.78
C GLY A 157 3.93 -25.80 -10.62
N ALA A 158 2.61 -25.82 -10.83
CA ALA A 158 1.63 -26.21 -9.82
C ALA A 158 0.68 -27.24 -10.42
N THR A 159 0.39 -28.28 -9.65
CA THR A 159 -0.55 -29.34 -10.06
C THR A 159 -1.74 -29.34 -9.12
N VAL A 160 -2.93 -29.35 -9.70
CA VAL A 160 -4.20 -29.43 -9.00
C VAL A 160 -4.94 -30.68 -9.46
N ARG A 161 -5.65 -31.31 -8.53
CA ARG A 161 -6.38 -32.54 -8.78
C ARG A 161 -7.70 -32.49 -8.04
N GLY A 162 -8.82 -32.67 -8.74
CA GLY A 162 -10.12 -32.73 -8.10
C GLY A 162 -11.30 -32.64 -9.06
N GLN A 163 -12.43 -32.22 -8.50
CA GLN A 163 -13.67 -31.86 -9.18
C GLN A 163 -14.05 -30.44 -8.76
N GLY A 164 -14.88 -29.75 -9.56
CA GLY A 164 -15.25 -28.35 -9.32
C GLY A 164 -14.23 -27.37 -9.90
N ASP A 165 -14.04 -26.23 -9.23
CA ASP A 165 -13.12 -25.18 -9.65
C ASP A 165 -11.72 -25.45 -9.07
N LEU A 166 -10.82 -25.96 -9.91
CA LEU A 166 -9.42 -26.19 -9.56
C LEU A 166 -8.60 -24.94 -9.92
N VAL A 167 -8.15 -24.20 -8.92
CA VAL A 167 -7.52 -22.89 -9.10
C VAL A 167 -6.00 -23.00 -9.00
N ILE A 168 -5.29 -22.58 -10.05
CA ILE A 168 -3.85 -22.33 -10.02
C ILE A 168 -3.60 -20.82 -10.01
N PRO A 169 -3.19 -20.23 -8.87
CA PRO A 169 -2.91 -18.81 -8.77
C PRO A 169 -1.51 -18.47 -9.29
N VAL A 170 -1.42 -17.47 -10.15
CA VAL A 170 -0.18 -16.86 -10.64
C VAL A 170 -0.17 -15.41 -10.17
N ARG A 171 0.74 -15.06 -9.27
CA ARG A 171 0.89 -13.67 -8.80
C ARG A 171 1.82 -12.91 -9.71
N LEU A 172 1.35 -11.76 -10.21
CA LEU A 172 2.08 -10.87 -11.09
C LEU A 172 2.17 -9.50 -10.43
N ASP A 173 3.38 -9.09 -10.06
CA ASP A 173 3.65 -7.76 -9.52
C ASP A 173 4.25 -6.89 -10.63
N VAL A 174 3.62 -5.74 -10.90
CA VAL A 174 4.12 -4.78 -11.90
C VAL A 174 5.52 -4.28 -11.53
N ALA A 175 5.85 -4.21 -10.23
CA ALA A 175 7.19 -3.84 -9.79
C ALA A 175 8.26 -4.83 -10.28
N GLN A 176 7.93 -6.12 -10.40
CA GLN A 176 8.83 -7.14 -10.95
C GLN A 176 9.01 -7.04 -12.47
N LEU A 177 8.04 -6.45 -13.16
CA LEU A 177 8.11 -6.20 -14.61
C LEU A 177 9.02 -5.01 -14.95
N GLY A 178 9.35 -4.17 -13.97
CA GLY A 178 10.23 -3.01 -14.12
C GLY A 178 9.58 -1.78 -14.77
N THR A 179 8.39 -1.91 -15.35
CA THR A 179 7.60 -0.82 -15.94
C THR A 179 6.11 -1.19 -15.95
N TRP A 180 5.24 -0.18 -16.07
CA TRP A 180 3.82 -0.40 -16.27
C TRP A 180 3.54 -0.73 -17.75
N PRO A 181 3.14 -1.98 -18.07
CA PRO A 181 2.97 -2.39 -19.45
C PRO A 181 1.79 -1.68 -20.11
N ARG A 182 1.89 -1.33 -21.39
CA ARG A 182 0.70 -0.94 -22.18
C ARG A 182 -0.22 -2.16 -22.38
N ALA A 183 0.38 -3.31 -22.69
CA ALA A 183 -0.26 -4.61 -22.68
C ALA A 183 0.73 -5.68 -22.22
N LEU A 184 0.23 -6.76 -21.64
CA LEU A 184 1.02 -7.92 -21.22
C LEU A 184 0.46 -9.15 -21.92
N ILE A 185 1.30 -9.92 -22.62
CA ILE A 185 0.87 -11.21 -23.18
C ILE A 185 1.21 -12.30 -22.17
N ALA A 186 0.21 -12.95 -21.61
CA ALA A 186 0.42 -14.10 -20.72
C ALA A 186 0.35 -15.39 -21.55
N GLY A 187 1.46 -16.12 -21.61
CA GLY A 187 1.56 -17.45 -22.21
C GLY A 187 1.56 -18.53 -21.13
N LEU A 188 0.42 -19.16 -20.89
CA LEU A 188 0.27 -20.22 -19.89
C LEU A 188 0.32 -21.59 -20.58
N SER A 189 1.43 -22.28 -20.41
CA SER A 189 1.56 -23.68 -20.82
C SER A 189 0.99 -24.56 -19.72
N PHE A 190 0.03 -25.42 -20.06
CA PHE A 190 -0.59 -26.34 -19.11
C PHE A 190 -0.82 -27.73 -19.71
N SER A 191 -0.94 -28.72 -18.84
CA SER A 191 -1.32 -30.09 -19.18
C SER A 191 -2.57 -30.49 -18.40
N HIS A 192 -3.33 -31.45 -18.93
CA HIS A 192 -4.43 -32.06 -18.20
C HIS A 192 -4.62 -33.53 -18.59
N SER A 193 -5.06 -34.31 -17.60
CA SER A 193 -5.51 -35.68 -17.77
C SER A 193 -6.73 -35.78 -18.69
N ALA A 194 -7.05 -37.01 -19.15
CA ALA A 194 -8.13 -37.24 -20.08
C ALA A 194 -9.49 -36.82 -19.51
N VAL A 195 -10.20 -35.94 -20.22
CA VAL A 195 -11.59 -35.58 -19.96
C VAL A 195 -12.50 -36.56 -20.72
N PRO A 196 -13.32 -37.37 -20.03
CA PRO A 196 -14.30 -38.25 -20.67
C PRO A 196 -15.29 -37.46 -21.52
N GLU A 197 -15.75 -38.04 -22.65
CA GLU A 197 -16.64 -37.34 -23.61
C GLU A 197 -17.95 -36.83 -23.01
N LYS A 198 -18.40 -37.44 -21.92
CA LYS A 198 -19.66 -37.10 -21.24
C LYS A 198 -19.50 -36.08 -20.12
N ASP A 199 -18.26 -35.79 -19.73
CA ASP A 199 -17.97 -34.82 -18.69
C ASP A 199 -17.78 -33.44 -19.28
N GLN A 200 -17.93 -32.41 -18.45
CA GLN A 200 -17.71 -31.03 -18.84
C GLN A 200 -16.44 -30.52 -18.17
N ALA A 201 -15.49 -30.03 -18.98
CA ALA A 201 -14.29 -29.39 -18.50
C ALA A 201 -14.01 -28.10 -19.27
N ALA A 202 -13.56 -27.07 -18.56
CA ALA A 202 -13.15 -25.81 -19.17
C ALA A 202 -11.95 -25.21 -18.42
N VAL A 203 -11.09 -24.52 -19.14
CA VAL A 203 -10.09 -23.62 -18.57
C VAL A 203 -10.62 -22.20 -18.68
N ILE A 204 -10.65 -21.49 -17.55
CA ILE A 204 -11.09 -20.10 -17.44
C ILE A 204 -9.92 -19.31 -16.86
N LEU A 205 -9.49 -18.28 -17.56
CA LEU A 205 -8.45 -17.39 -17.10
C LEU A 205 -9.08 -16.14 -16.49
N ARG A 206 -8.73 -15.82 -15.25
CA ARG A 206 -9.23 -14.63 -14.54
C ARG A 206 -8.07 -13.74 -14.11
N LEU A 207 -8.22 -12.43 -14.23
CA LEU A 207 -7.29 -11.46 -13.66
C LEU A 207 -8.04 -10.60 -12.65
N ASN A 208 -7.61 -10.61 -11.39
CA ASN A 208 -8.23 -9.83 -10.31
C ASN A 208 -9.77 -10.06 -10.24
N GLY A 209 -10.21 -11.30 -10.50
CA GLY A 209 -11.63 -11.68 -10.54
C GLY A 209 -12.36 -11.45 -11.89
N HIS A 210 -11.76 -10.75 -12.85
CA HIS A 210 -12.32 -10.54 -14.18
C HIS A 210 -11.96 -11.67 -15.14
N VAL A 211 -12.94 -12.28 -15.81
CA VAL A 211 -12.69 -13.32 -16.82
C VAL A 211 -12.08 -12.69 -18.06
N LEU A 212 -10.89 -13.17 -18.45
CA LEU A 212 -10.19 -12.76 -19.67
C LEU A 212 -10.51 -13.70 -20.83
N GLU A 213 -10.47 -15.00 -20.57
CA GLU A 213 -10.65 -16.03 -21.60
C GLU A 213 -11.26 -17.30 -21.01
N SER A 214 -11.99 -18.06 -21.82
CA SER A 214 -12.54 -19.36 -21.44
C SER A 214 -12.53 -20.30 -22.63
N GLN A 215 -12.00 -21.52 -22.45
CA GLN A 215 -11.93 -22.54 -23.49
C GLN A 215 -12.39 -23.89 -22.95
N GLU A 216 -13.13 -24.64 -23.77
CA GLU A 216 -13.50 -26.03 -23.45
C GLU A 216 -12.28 -26.95 -23.51
N LEU A 217 -12.21 -27.91 -22.58
CA LEU A 217 -11.21 -28.95 -22.53
C LEU A 217 -11.85 -30.28 -22.93
N ARG A 218 -11.22 -31.00 -23.87
CA ARG A 218 -11.65 -32.33 -24.32
C ARG A 218 -10.45 -33.25 -24.49
N GLY A 219 -10.67 -34.55 -24.27
CA GLY A 219 -9.60 -35.55 -24.37
C GLY A 219 -8.49 -35.33 -23.35
N SER A 220 -7.29 -35.83 -23.64
CA SER A 220 -6.08 -35.58 -22.84
C SER A 220 -5.12 -34.69 -23.61
N THR A 221 -4.41 -33.81 -22.92
CA THR A 221 -3.35 -33.00 -23.56
C THR A 221 -2.13 -32.94 -22.65
N SER A 222 -0.97 -33.39 -23.17
CA SER A 222 0.31 -33.31 -22.47
C SER A 222 0.88 -31.89 -22.42
N ARG A 223 0.51 -31.04 -23.38
CA ARG A 223 0.88 -29.63 -23.42
C ARG A 223 -0.06 -28.80 -24.29
N ARG A 224 -0.64 -27.76 -23.72
CA ARG A 224 -1.45 -26.73 -24.41
C ARG A 224 -0.95 -25.36 -23.98
N LEU A 225 -0.82 -24.43 -24.93
CA LEU A 225 -0.45 -23.05 -24.65
C LEU A 225 -1.68 -22.16 -24.79
N LEU A 226 -2.08 -21.51 -23.70
CA LEU A 226 -3.06 -20.44 -23.72
C LEU A 226 -2.31 -19.10 -23.80
N ARG A 227 -2.60 -18.30 -24.81
CA ARG A 227 -2.00 -16.97 -25.00
C ARG A 227 -3.10 -15.92 -24.95
N VAL A 228 -3.08 -15.09 -23.91
CA VAL A 228 -4.03 -13.99 -23.74
C VAL A 228 -3.30 -12.66 -23.70
N GLU A 229 -3.91 -11.63 -24.30
CA GLU A 229 -3.46 -10.25 -24.13
C GLU A 229 -4.20 -9.61 -22.96
N ILE A 230 -3.44 -9.05 -22.02
CA ILE A 230 -3.93 -8.34 -20.84
C ILE A 230 -3.68 -6.84 -21.05
N PRO A 231 -4.73 -6.03 -21.25
CA PRO A 231 -4.57 -4.58 -21.32
C PRO A 231 -4.00 -4.02 -20.01
N GLY A 232 -2.98 -3.17 -20.10
CA GLY A 232 -2.32 -2.57 -18.93
C GLY A 232 -3.24 -1.72 -18.06
N ARG A 233 -4.40 -1.30 -18.57
CA ARG A 233 -5.44 -0.56 -17.81
C ARG A 233 -6.22 -1.45 -16.84
N LEU A 234 -6.22 -2.76 -17.04
CA LEU A 234 -6.85 -3.73 -16.13
C LEU A 234 -5.89 -4.20 -15.03
N MET A 235 -4.61 -3.84 -15.14
CA MET A 235 -3.60 -4.21 -14.15
C MET A 235 -3.66 -3.27 -12.95
N HIS A 236 -3.39 -3.84 -11.78
CA HIS A 236 -3.15 -3.17 -10.51
C HIS A 236 -1.65 -3.26 -10.19
N GLY A 237 -1.19 -2.68 -9.08
CA GLY A 237 0.21 -2.84 -8.65
C GLY A 237 0.58 -4.31 -8.45
N THR A 238 -0.21 -5.02 -7.64
CA THR A 238 -0.15 -6.47 -7.50
C THR A 238 -1.38 -7.09 -8.14
N ASN A 239 -1.19 -8.13 -8.95
CA ASN A 239 -2.24 -8.81 -9.70
C ASN A 239 -2.27 -10.30 -9.36
N LEU A 240 -3.48 -10.85 -9.36
CA LEU A 240 -3.71 -12.28 -9.26
C LEU A 240 -4.31 -12.77 -10.58
N LEU A 241 -3.50 -13.49 -11.35
CA LEU A 241 -3.94 -14.21 -12.54
C LEU A 241 -4.27 -15.66 -12.14
N GLU A 242 -5.52 -16.06 -12.26
CA GLU A 242 -6.00 -17.39 -11.86
C GLU A 242 -6.30 -18.21 -13.11
N MET A 243 -5.61 -19.34 -13.27
CA MET A 243 -6.02 -20.38 -14.21
C MET A 243 -6.98 -21.32 -13.48
N VAL A 244 -8.27 -21.18 -13.75
CA VAL A 244 -9.34 -21.97 -13.14
C VAL A 244 -9.74 -23.09 -14.08
N ILE A 245 -9.46 -24.32 -13.68
CA ILE A 245 -9.86 -25.51 -14.41
C ILE A 245 -11.14 -26.03 -13.77
N ARG A 246 -12.26 -25.76 -14.42
CA ARG A 246 -13.59 -26.19 -13.99
C ARG A 246 -13.87 -27.56 -14.54
N TYR A 247 -14.14 -28.53 -13.66
CA TYR A 247 -14.49 -29.89 -14.04
C TYR A 247 -15.78 -30.33 -13.36
N THR A 248 -16.76 -30.73 -14.17
CA THR A 248 -18.05 -31.23 -13.71
C THR A 248 -18.25 -32.63 -14.31
N PRO A 249 -18.10 -33.70 -13.52
CA PRO A 249 -18.39 -35.05 -13.99
C PRO A 249 -19.89 -35.22 -14.23
N GLN A 250 -20.27 -36.09 -15.15
CA GLN A 250 -21.68 -36.39 -15.36
C GLN A 250 -22.30 -37.04 -14.11
N THR A 251 -23.39 -36.48 -13.59
CA THR A 251 -24.14 -37.06 -12.46
C THR A 251 -24.85 -38.34 -12.88
N GLY A 252 -24.65 -39.44 -12.14
CA GLY A 252 -25.37 -40.69 -12.41
C GLY A 252 -24.81 -41.97 -11.78
N ALA A 253 -23.64 -41.94 -11.15
CA ALA A 253 -23.17 -43.09 -10.37
C ALA A 253 -22.37 -42.61 -9.17
N CYS A 254 -22.78 -43.03 -7.97
CA CYS A 254 -21.87 -43.22 -6.84
C CYS A 254 -20.89 -44.35 -7.22
N ALA A 255 -20.05 -44.11 -8.22
CA ALA A 255 -18.92 -44.97 -8.54
C ALA A 255 -17.83 -44.62 -7.53
N GLY A 256 -17.28 -45.63 -6.87
CA GLY A 256 -16.40 -45.50 -5.71
C GLY A 256 -15.09 -44.72 -5.96
N PRO A 257 -14.08 -44.89 -5.09
CA PRO A 257 -12.88 -44.03 -5.02
C PRO A 257 -11.96 -44.01 -6.26
N SER A 258 -12.38 -44.60 -7.38
CA SER A 258 -11.66 -44.75 -8.65
C SER A 258 -12.23 -43.93 -9.81
N GLN A 259 -13.07 -42.92 -9.57
CA GLN A 259 -13.47 -42.00 -10.66
C GLN A 259 -12.24 -41.24 -11.20
N PRO A 260 -12.19 -40.94 -12.52
CA PRO A 260 -11.14 -40.10 -13.08
C PRO A 260 -11.23 -38.74 -12.39
N VAL A 261 -10.20 -38.43 -11.61
CA VAL A 261 -10.07 -37.11 -11.03
C VAL A 261 -9.28 -36.29 -12.04
N LEU A 262 -9.84 -35.16 -12.50
CA LEU A 262 -9.11 -34.29 -13.40
C LEU A 262 -7.88 -33.77 -12.66
N GLU A 263 -6.72 -34.19 -13.14
CA GLU A 263 -5.43 -33.62 -12.81
C GLU A 263 -5.03 -32.65 -13.91
N ALA A 264 -4.55 -31.48 -13.50
CA ALA A 264 -4.01 -30.49 -14.41
C ALA A 264 -2.84 -29.74 -13.78
N SER A 265 -1.87 -29.40 -14.62
CA SER A 265 -0.61 -28.80 -14.18
C SER A 265 -0.28 -27.58 -15.01
N LEU A 266 0.13 -26.49 -14.35
CA LEU A 266 0.82 -25.38 -14.98
C LEU A 266 2.29 -25.78 -15.19
N LEU A 267 2.78 -25.65 -16.42
CA LEU A 267 4.12 -26.04 -16.82
C LEU A 267 5.10 -24.87 -16.66
N GLU A 268 6.37 -25.21 -16.43
CA GLU A 268 7.44 -24.24 -16.14
C GLU A 268 7.82 -23.33 -17.32
N ASP A 269 7.48 -23.72 -18.55
CA ASP A 269 7.70 -22.94 -19.76
C ASP A 269 6.66 -21.82 -19.97
N SER A 270 5.80 -21.59 -18.98
CA SER A 270 4.88 -20.45 -18.97
C SER A 270 5.64 -19.12 -18.79
N PHE A 271 5.16 -18.07 -19.44
CA PHE A 271 5.84 -16.77 -19.49
C PHE A 271 4.87 -15.59 -19.58
N VAL A 272 5.40 -14.38 -19.38
CA VAL A 272 4.75 -13.12 -19.72
C VAL A 272 5.64 -12.30 -20.66
N GLU A 273 5.03 -11.61 -21.62
CA GLU A 273 5.75 -10.69 -22.53
C GLU A 273 5.22 -9.27 -22.31
N VAL A 274 6.12 -8.33 -22.04
CA VAL A 274 5.78 -6.90 -21.88
C VAL A 274 5.71 -6.22 -23.24
N GLN A 275 4.54 -5.69 -23.61
CA GLN A 275 4.30 -4.98 -24.86
C GLN A 275 4.27 -3.46 -24.64
N GLY A 276 5.46 -2.87 -24.61
CA GLY A 276 5.67 -1.42 -24.44
C GLY A 276 5.24 -0.88 -23.07
N GLU A 277 5.44 0.42 -22.88
CA GLU A 277 5.15 1.13 -21.64
C GLU A 277 3.88 1.99 -21.77
N LEU A 278 3.07 2.02 -20.71
CA LEU A 278 1.91 2.91 -20.64
C LEU A 278 2.39 4.32 -20.29
N PRO A 279 2.20 5.35 -21.15
CA PRO A 279 2.81 6.67 -20.93
C PRO A 279 2.35 7.40 -19.66
N ALA A 280 1.14 7.13 -19.20
CA ALA A 280 0.56 7.72 -17.99
C ALA A 280 -0.18 6.63 -17.21
N PRO A 281 0.53 5.83 -16.41
CA PRO A 281 -0.10 4.78 -15.64
C PRO A 281 -1.01 5.37 -14.55
N PRO A 282 -2.11 4.67 -14.19
CA PRO A 282 -3.03 5.14 -13.18
C PRO A 282 -2.30 5.24 -11.84
N LEU A 283 -2.30 6.42 -11.23
CA LEU A 283 -1.66 6.68 -9.94
C LEU A 283 -2.70 6.68 -8.82
N SER A 284 -2.60 5.70 -7.93
CA SER A 284 -3.37 5.57 -6.70
C SER A 284 -2.43 5.13 -5.58
N LEU A 285 -2.90 5.17 -4.34
CA LEU A 285 -2.14 4.69 -3.19
C LEU A 285 -1.74 3.21 -3.33
N ALA A 286 -2.58 2.41 -4.00
CA ALA A 286 -2.31 1.00 -4.27
C ALA A 286 -1.33 0.77 -5.43
N SER A 287 -1.28 1.68 -6.41
CA SER A 287 -0.37 1.56 -7.56
C SER A 287 0.94 2.33 -7.39
N PHE A 288 1.11 3.10 -6.32
CA PHE A 288 2.30 3.91 -6.09
C PHE A 288 3.58 3.06 -6.05
N ALA A 289 3.60 1.96 -5.28
CA ALA A 289 4.80 1.12 -5.17
C ALA A 289 5.26 0.56 -6.51
N ALA A 290 4.32 0.11 -7.35
CA ALA A 290 4.61 -0.37 -8.70
C ALA A 290 5.20 0.69 -9.63
N GLN A 291 5.06 1.98 -9.31
CA GLN A 291 5.65 3.10 -10.04
C GLN A 291 6.90 3.67 -9.35
N ALA A 292 7.11 3.35 -8.07
CA ALA A 292 8.24 3.79 -7.27
C ALA A 292 9.47 2.89 -7.50
N LEU A 293 9.85 2.73 -8.78
CA LEU A 293 10.95 1.87 -9.19
C LEU A 293 12.25 2.66 -9.34
N GLY A 294 13.32 2.16 -8.72
CA GLY A 294 14.68 2.73 -8.81
C GLY A 294 14.99 3.76 -7.72
N ASP A 295 15.70 4.83 -8.10
CA ASP A 295 16.15 5.88 -7.17
C ASP A 295 15.00 6.78 -6.75
N GLY A 296 14.68 6.76 -5.46
CA GLY A 296 13.70 7.61 -4.81
C GLY A 296 14.36 8.72 -4.00
N VAL A 297 13.65 9.84 -3.90
CA VAL A 297 14.07 10.96 -3.05
C VAL A 297 13.13 11.11 -1.87
N VAL A 298 13.70 11.28 -0.69
CA VAL A 298 12.97 11.58 0.54
C VAL A 298 13.19 13.06 0.86
N VAL A 299 12.13 13.84 0.91
CA VAL A 299 12.15 15.26 1.25
C VAL A 299 11.52 15.42 2.64
N SER A 300 12.29 15.94 3.58
CA SER A 300 11.78 16.26 4.91
C SER A 300 12.20 17.65 5.34
N SER A 301 11.26 18.42 5.86
CA SER A 301 11.54 19.73 6.45
C SER A 301 11.88 19.60 7.93
N LYS A 302 12.84 20.41 8.40
CA LYS A 302 13.14 20.51 9.84
C LYS A 302 11.93 20.96 10.66
N ASP A 303 11.04 21.74 10.05
CA ASP A 303 9.82 22.25 10.68
C ASP A 303 8.76 21.16 10.87
N HIS A 304 8.96 19.98 10.27
CA HIS A 304 8.04 18.86 10.25
C HIS A 304 8.58 17.61 10.95
N ALA A 305 9.54 17.76 11.88
CA ALA A 305 10.11 16.63 12.64
C ALA A 305 9.04 15.73 13.31
N GLN A 306 7.87 16.29 13.64
CA GLN A 306 6.73 15.55 14.18
C GLN A 306 6.10 14.55 13.18
N TYR A 307 6.37 14.66 11.88
CA TYR A 307 5.89 13.74 10.83
C TYR A 307 6.91 12.65 10.47
N THR A 308 8.13 12.74 11.00
CA THR A 308 9.19 11.75 10.76
C THR A 308 8.77 10.30 11.03
N PRO A 309 8.04 9.96 12.12
CA PRO A 309 7.56 8.59 12.32
C PRO A 309 6.71 8.07 11.15
N ASN A 310 5.84 8.93 10.61
CA ASN A 310 4.98 8.56 9.49
C ASN A 310 5.76 8.43 8.18
N LEU A 311 6.78 9.26 7.96
CA LEU A 311 7.68 9.13 6.81
C LEU A 311 8.48 7.81 6.86
N VAL A 312 8.95 7.41 8.04
CA VAL A 312 9.64 6.13 8.25
C VAL A 312 8.68 4.96 8.02
N ALA A 313 7.44 5.04 8.52
CA ALA A 313 6.41 4.02 8.28
C ALA A 313 6.09 3.88 6.78
N LEU A 314 6.06 4.98 6.02
CA LEU A 314 5.91 4.93 4.56
C LEU A 314 7.09 4.26 3.87
N CYS A 315 8.32 4.53 4.30
CA CYS A 315 9.51 3.86 3.76
C CYS A 315 9.45 2.34 4.00
N GLN A 316 9.05 1.92 5.20
CA GLN A 316 8.85 0.50 5.52
C GLN A 316 7.74 -0.12 4.66
N ALA A 317 6.59 0.54 4.54
CA ALA A 317 5.47 0.07 3.73
C ALA A 317 5.86 -0.06 2.25
N LEU A 318 6.58 0.92 1.72
CA LEU A 318 7.09 0.89 0.35
C LEU A 318 8.10 -0.23 0.16
N GLY A 319 8.99 -0.45 1.12
CA GLY A 319 9.92 -1.58 1.13
C GLY A 319 9.19 -2.91 1.03
N ARG A 320 8.17 -3.14 1.86
CA ARG A 320 7.37 -4.37 1.83
C ARG A 320 6.65 -4.61 0.50
N GLN A 321 6.24 -3.53 -0.17
CA GLN A 321 5.55 -3.62 -1.46
C GLN A 321 6.51 -3.75 -2.65
N ASN A 322 7.81 -3.51 -2.48
CA ASN A 322 8.78 -3.56 -3.55
C ASN A 322 9.72 -4.77 -3.40
N PRO A 323 9.70 -5.71 -4.36
CA PRO A 323 10.60 -6.87 -4.33
C PRO A 323 12.06 -6.51 -4.66
N THR A 324 12.31 -5.32 -5.23
CA THR A 324 13.64 -4.82 -5.58
C THR A 324 14.14 -3.83 -4.54
N ALA A 325 15.45 -3.78 -4.32
CA ALA A 325 16.07 -2.88 -3.35
C ALA A 325 15.75 -1.41 -3.68
N LEU A 326 15.21 -0.68 -2.70
CA LEU A 326 14.89 0.74 -2.86
C LEU A 326 16.12 1.60 -2.55
N HIS A 327 16.50 2.45 -3.49
CA HIS A 327 17.58 3.41 -3.32
C HIS A 327 17.00 4.77 -2.93
N LEU A 328 16.94 5.05 -1.62
CA LEU A 328 16.37 6.29 -1.09
C LEU A 328 17.46 7.30 -0.73
N GLN A 329 17.39 8.52 -1.24
CA GLN A 329 18.31 9.61 -0.90
C GLN A 329 17.56 10.78 -0.28
N MET A 330 18.11 11.43 0.76
CA MET A 330 17.51 12.66 1.27
C MET A 330 17.83 13.83 0.35
N ALA A 331 16.82 14.60 -0.02
CA ALA A 331 17.01 15.86 -0.73
C ALA A 331 16.31 17.02 -0.03
N THR A 332 16.67 18.23 -0.43
CA THR A 332 15.89 19.42 -0.12
C THR A 332 14.74 19.56 -1.14
N PRO A 333 13.72 20.39 -0.85
CA PRO A 333 12.69 20.70 -1.84
C PRO A 333 13.25 21.26 -3.16
N GLN A 334 14.39 21.96 -3.11
CA GLN A 334 15.07 22.49 -4.30
C GLN A 334 15.81 21.41 -5.10
N ASP A 335 16.38 20.42 -4.41
CA ASP A 335 17.19 19.34 -5.00
C ASP A 335 16.37 18.08 -5.32
N ALA A 336 15.05 18.12 -5.10
CA ALA A 336 14.16 16.97 -5.23
C ALA A 336 13.99 16.47 -6.68
N SER A 337 14.59 17.12 -7.68
CA SER A 337 14.45 16.84 -9.11
C SER A 337 15.16 15.55 -9.60
N HIS A 338 16.06 14.99 -8.80
CA HIS A 338 16.93 13.89 -9.24
C HIS A 338 16.35 12.47 -9.09
N GLY A 339 15.28 12.28 -8.32
CA GLY A 339 14.63 10.98 -8.12
C GLY A 339 13.57 10.65 -9.17
N ARG A 340 13.32 9.35 -9.40
CA ARG A 340 12.19 8.84 -10.19
C ARG A 340 10.86 8.97 -9.46
N PHE A 341 10.88 8.96 -8.13
CA PHE A 341 9.72 9.19 -7.27
C PHE A 341 10.12 9.99 -6.03
N VAL A 342 9.14 10.59 -5.37
CA VAL A 342 9.35 11.42 -4.17
C VAL A 342 8.50 10.93 -3.01
N LEU A 343 9.12 10.74 -1.85
CA LEU A 343 8.46 10.61 -0.55
C LEU A 343 8.65 11.93 0.20
N THR A 344 7.58 12.53 0.72
CA THR A 344 7.71 13.85 1.35
C THR A 344 6.80 14.03 2.55
N ASP A 345 7.30 14.69 3.58
CA ASP A 345 6.46 15.34 4.60
C ASP A 345 6.32 16.86 4.36
N ASP A 346 7.04 17.38 3.36
CA ASP A 346 7.07 18.77 2.96
C ASP A 346 6.14 19.00 1.77
N LEU A 347 5.06 19.71 2.07
CA LEU A 347 4.01 20.06 1.13
C LEU A 347 4.29 21.36 0.36
N SER A 348 5.44 22.00 0.58
CA SER A 348 5.85 23.24 -0.11
C SER A 348 6.46 23.02 -1.50
N LEU A 349 6.46 21.77 -1.99
CA LEU A 349 6.97 21.43 -3.32
C LEU A 349 6.21 22.21 -4.43
N PRO A 350 6.93 22.83 -5.38
CA PRO A 350 6.33 23.71 -6.38
C PRO A 350 5.36 22.98 -7.31
N GLY A 351 4.21 23.61 -7.59
CA GLY A 351 3.16 23.07 -8.48
C GLY A 351 2.17 22.12 -7.81
N ILE A 352 2.29 21.93 -6.50
CA ILE A 352 1.36 21.13 -5.71
C ILE A 352 0.48 22.10 -4.93
N THR A 353 -0.83 21.96 -5.07
CA THR A 353 -1.77 22.47 -4.05
C THR A 353 -1.97 21.32 -3.10
N PRO A 354 -1.20 21.23 -2.00
CA PRO A 354 -1.49 20.20 -1.02
C PRO A 354 -2.94 20.35 -0.58
N VAL A 355 -3.55 19.22 -0.22
CA VAL A 355 -4.63 19.24 0.77
C VAL A 355 -3.99 19.76 2.06
N ALA A 356 -3.79 21.08 2.15
CA ALA A 356 -3.08 21.70 3.26
C ALA A 356 -3.91 21.46 4.51
N LEU A 357 -3.53 20.57 5.43
CA LEU A 357 -4.22 20.37 6.71
C LEU A 357 -3.44 19.46 7.68
N PRO A 358 -3.10 19.98 8.86
CA PRO A 358 -3.97 19.79 10.04
C PRO A 358 -4.53 21.08 10.68
N LEU A 359 -4.18 22.27 10.18
CA LEU A 359 -4.45 23.53 10.90
C LEU A 359 -5.81 24.19 10.64
N LYS A 360 -6.70 23.57 9.85
CA LYS A 360 -8.00 24.14 9.48
C LYS A 360 -9.11 23.11 9.65
N PRO A 361 -10.39 23.51 9.65
CA PRO A 361 -11.47 22.56 9.52
C PRO A 361 -11.47 21.98 8.10
N LEU A 362 -11.86 20.72 7.95
CA LEU A 362 -11.96 20.04 6.67
C LEU A 362 -13.35 19.47 6.46
N GLU A 363 -13.91 19.60 5.26
CA GLU A 363 -15.13 18.90 4.86
C GLU A 363 -14.90 18.08 3.60
N ILE A 364 -15.33 16.82 3.64
CA ILE A 364 -15.45 15.97 2.45
C ILE A 364 -16.86 16.14 1.93
N ARG A 365 -16.99 16.53 0.67
CA ARG A 365 -18.28 16.74 0.03
C ARG A 365 -18.45 15.82 -1.17
N ASN A 366 -19.66 15.32 -1.33
CA ASN A 366 -20.08 14.76 -2.60
C ASN A 366 -20.25 15.93 -3.60
N PRO A 367 -19.50 15.96 -4.72
CA PRO A 367 -19.53 17.07 -5.65
C PRO A 367 -20.87 17.17 -6.41
N LEU A 368 -21.61 16.07 -6.55
CA LEU A 368 -22.88 16.02 -7.27
C LEU A 368 -24.05 16.55 -6.41
N THR A 369 -24.08 16.20 -5.12
CA THR A 369 -25.18 16.56 -4.22
C THR A 369 -24.85 17.74 -3.30
N GLY A 370 -23.58 18.11 -3.19
CA GLY A 370 -23.10 19.09 -2.22
C GLY A 370 -23.18 18.62 -0.76
N ALA A 371 -23.61 17.37 -0.52
CA ALA A 371 -23.76 16.81 0.81
C ALA A 371 -22.38 16.66 1.48
N VAL A 372 -22.29 17.10 2.74
CA VAL A 372 -21.10 16.90 3.57
C VAL A 372 -21.13 15.46 4.06
N LEU A 373 -20.15 14.67 3.63
CA LEU A 373 -20.00 13.25 3.99
C LEU A 373 -19.23 13.09 5.31
N ALA A 374 -18.24 13.95 5.52
CA ALA A 374 -17.47 13.98 6.75
C ALA A 374 -16.95 15.40 7.01
N ARG A 375 -16.77 15.72 8.29
CA ARG A 375 -16.18 16.97 8.75
C ARG A 375 -15.12 16.66 9.81
N PHE A 376 -13.95 17.26 9.68
CA PHE A 376 -12.87 17.13 10.64
C PHE A 376 -12.56 18.49 11.25
N ALA A 377 -12.45 18.52 12.58
CA ALA A 377 -12.08 19.71 13.31
C ALA A 377 -10.54 19.83 13.40
N PRO A 378 -9.99 21.04 13.59
CA PRO A 378 -8.54 21.23 13.84
C PRO A 378 -8.04 20.49 15.09
N GLU A 379 -8.94 20.18 16.02
CA GLU A 379 -8.64 19.52 17.29
C GLU A 379 -8.58 17.99 17.18
N ASP A 380 -8.97 17.44 16.03
CA ASP A 380 -8.81 16.01 15.74
C ASP A 380 -7.42 15.79 15.11
N PRO A 381 -6.45 15.19 15.82
CA PRO A 381 -5.16 14.86 15.23
C PRO A 381 -5.40 13.77 14.18
N LEU A 382 -5.21 14.12 12.92
CA LEU A 382 -5.29 13.20 11.79
C LEU A 382 -3.96 13.20 11.05
N SER A 383 -3.72 12.10 10.34
CA SER A 383 -2.66 12.00 9.36
C SER A 383 -3.23 11.66 8.01
N LEU A 384 -2.65 12.28 7.00
CA LEU A 384 -3.04 12.17 5.61
C LEU A 384 -1.88 11.55 4.84
N VAL A 385 -2.17 10.54 4.03
CA VAL A 385 -1.25 10.02 3.02
C VAL A 385 -1.89 10.26 1.66
N GLN A 386 -1.22 11.00 0.80
CA GLN A 386 -1.73 11.37 -0.51
C GLN A 386 -0.72 11.01 -1.60
N THR A 387 -1.21 10.54 -2.75
CA THR A 387 -0.38 10.41 -3.95
C THR A 387 -0.86 11.31 -5.09
N PHE A 388 0.09 11.85 -5.84
CA PHE A 388 -0.16 12.69 -7.01
C PHE A 388 1.11 12.73 -7.90
N ARG A 389 0.99 13.32 -9.09
CA ARG A 389 2.15 13.61 -9.94
C ARG A 389 2.63 15.04 -9.73
N ASP A 390 3.93 15.24 -9.66
CA ASP A 390 4.52 16.58 -9.69
C ASP A 390 4.43 17.21 -11.10
N PRO A 391 4.82 18.47 -11.30
CA PRO A 391 4.81 19.11 -12.62
C PRO A 391 5.69 18.41 -13.68
N GLN A 392 6.64 17.57 -13.26
CA GLN A 392 7.50 16.78 -14.13
C GLN A 392 6.89 15.39 -14.43
N GLY A 393 5.69 15.10 -13.92
CA GLY A 393 4.98 13.83 -14.10
C GLY A 393 5.38 12.72 -13.14
N ARG A 394 6.26 12.99 -12.18
CA ARG A 394 6.83 11.99 -11.26
C ARG A 394 5.85 11.65 -10.14
N PRO A 395 5.71 10.37 -9.76
CA PRO A 395 4.86 9.98 -8.65
C PRO A 395 5.43 10.51 -7.33
N VAL A 396 4.56 11.16 -6.56
CA VAL A 396 4.84 11.67 -5.21
C VAL A 396 3.91 10.96 -4.23
N LEU A 397 4.45 10.56 -3.07
CA LEU A 397 3.69 10.10 -1.92
C LEU A 397 4.00 11.04 -0.76
N ALA A 398 3.01 11.85 -0.41
CA ALA A 398 3.12 12.86 0.63
C ALA A 398 2.43 12.39 1.91
N VAL A 399 3.01 12.73 3.05
CA VAL A 399 2.41 12.54 4.36
C VAL A 399 2.31 13.85 5.11
N SER A 400 1.23 14.03 5.86
CA SER A 400 1.08 15.19 6.73
C SER A 400 0.24 14.84 7.94
N GLY A 401 0.49 15.51 9.06
CA GLY A 401 -0.30 15.37 10.27
C GLY A 401 0.37 14.55 11.37
N PRO A 402 0.01 14.83 12.63
CA PRO A 402 0.72 14.31 13.80
C PRO A 402 0.22 12.93 14.27
N ALA A 403 -0.92 12.44 13.79
CA ALA A 403 -1.41 11.12 14.19
C ALA A 403 -0.50 10.02 13.65
N LEU A 404 -0.31 8.92 14.38
CA LEU A 404 0.45 7.80 13.85
C LEU A 404 -0.37 7.10 12.75
N LEU A 405 0.31 6.70 11.69
CA LEU A 405 -0.29 5.84 10.67
C LEU A 405 -0.56 4.43 11.23
N PRO A 406 -1.57 3.71 10.72
CA PRO A 406 -1.91 2.38 11.22
C PRO A 406 -0.74 1.40 11.05
N GLN A 407 -0.57 0.47 11.99
CA GLN A 407 0.50 -0.53 11.94
C GLN A 407 0.44 -1.42 10.68
N ARG A 408 -0.75 -1.58 10.07
CA ARG A 408 -0.98 -2.38 8.85
C ARG A 408 -0.82 -1.59 7.55
N LEU A 409 -0.10 -0.48 7.58
CA LEU A 409 -0.04 0.49 6.47
C LEU A 409 0.26 -0.14 5.11
N ALA A 410 1.22 -1.07 5.02
CA ALA A 410 1.57 -1.69 3.74
C ALA A 410 0.41 -2.50 3.15
N SER A 411 -0.23 -3.38 3.93
CA SER A 411 -1.44 -4.10 3.51
C SER A 411 -2.61 -3.16 3.20
N LEU A 412 -2.75 -2.07 3.94
CA LEU A 412 -3.82 -1.08 3.70
C LEU A 412 -3.63 -0.36 2.38
N LEU A 413 -2.41 0.11 2.08
CA LEU A 413 -2.09 0.78 0.82
C LEU A 413 -2.31 -0.16 -0.38
N GLN A 414 -1.92 -1.43 -0.31
CA GLN A 414 -2.19 -2.42 -1.37
C GLN A 414 -3.69 -2.56 -1.69
N ASN A 415 -4.54 -2.40 -0.67
CA ASN A 415 -6.00 -2.53 -0.77
C ASN A 415 -6.74 -1.19 -0.94
N ALA A 416 -6.01 -0.09 -1.13
CA ALA A 416 -6.61 1.24 -1.28
C ALA A 416 -7.40 1.41 -2.60
N GLY A 417 -7.29 0.45 -3.53
CA GLY A 417 -7.96 0.49 -4.82
C GLY A 417 -7.56 1.71 -5.64
N GLY A 418 -8.55 2.44 -6.17
CA GLY A 418 -8.35 3.67 -6.93
C GLY A 418 -8.12 4.94 -6.09
N ALA A 419 -8.09 4.84 -4.76
CA ALA A 419 -7.98 6.01 -3.90
C ALA A 419 -6.61 6.70 -4.02
N ASN A 420 -6.60 8.02 -4.02
CA ASN A 420 -5.39 8.84 -4.01
C ASN A 420 -5.13 9.52 -2.67
N LEU A 421 -6.07 9.43 -1.71
CA LEU A 421 -5.96 9.97 -0.36
C LEU A 421 -6.37 8.92 0.67
N MET A 422 -5.58 8.81 1.74
CA MET A 422 -5.89 8.09 2.96
C MET A 422 -5.93 9.10 4.10
N ILE A 423 -7.01 9.04 4.87
CA ILE A 423 -7.14 9.78 6.13
C ILE A 423 -7.03 8.75 7.24
N ALA A 424 -6.15 8.98 8.20
CA ALA A 424 -5.88 8.06 9.30
C ALA A 424 -5.86 8.78 10.64
N ARG A 425 -6.29 8.05 11.66
CA ARG A 425 -6.18 8.41 13.07
C ARG A 425 -5.96 7.13 13.85
N ASP A 426 -4.73 6.89 14.29
CA ASP A 426 -4.37 5.66 14.98
C ASP A 426 -4.77 4.43 14.12
N ASP A 427 -5.65 3.56 14.60
CA ASP A 427 -6.17 2.39 13.88
C ASP A 427 -7.48 2.65 13.10
N LEU A 428 -7.92 3.89 12.96
CA LEU A 428 -9.05 4.25 12.11
C LEU A 428 -8.54 4.87 10.81
N TRP A 429 -9.05 4.38 9.67
CA TRP A 429 -8.66 4.91 8.36
C TRP A 429 -9.82 4.95 7.37
N GLN A 430 -9.68 5.81 6.37
CA GLN A 430 -10.57 5.90 5.23
C GLN A 430 -9.80 6.22 3.96
N PHE A 431 -10.17 5.55 2.87
CA PHE A 431 -9.64 5.79 1.53
C PHE A 431 -10.63 6.60 0.69
N LEU A 432 -10.10 7.59 -0.03
CA LEU A 432 -10.88 8.53 -0.81
C LEU A 432 -10.19 8.82 -2.14
N GLU A 433 -11.01 9.05 -3.16
CA GLU A 433 -10.58 9.51 -4.48
C GLU A 433 -10.98 10.99 -4.63
N ILE A 434 -10.06 11.87 -4.27
CA ILE A 434 -10.23 13.32 -4.32
C ILE A 434 -9.96 13.83 -5.75
N GLY A 435 -10.83 14.72 -6.23
CA GLY A 435 -10.76 15.28 -7.59
C GLY A 435 -11.87 14.70 -8.47
N ASP A 436 -11.80 13.39 -8.73
CA ASP A 436 -12.75 12.71 -9.63
C ASP A 436 -14.08 12.39 -8.94
N LYS A 437 -14.06 11.87 -7.70
CA LYS A 437 -15.26 11.43 -6.98
C LYS A 437 -15.67 12.32 -5.81
N PHE A 438 -14.69 12.87 -5.09
CA PHE A 438 -14.94 13.68 -3.92
C PHE A 438 -14.23 15.03 -3.99
N ALA A 439 -14.91 16.07 -3.51
CA ALA A 439 -14.33 17.39 -3.37
C ALA A 439 -13.92 17.61 -1.92
N LEU A 440 -12.69 18.06 -1.76
CA LEU A 440 -12.16 18.46 -0.46
C LEU A 440 -12.33 19.97 -0.32
N VAL A 441 -13.09 20.40 0.68
CA VAL A 441 -13.43 21.80 0.88
C VAL A 441 -12.95 22.27 2.24
N GLN A 442 -12.14 23.32 2.25
CA GLN A 442 -11.88 24.09 3.45
C GLN A 442 -13.04 25.09 3.61
N PRO A 443 -13.91 24.96 4.62
CA PRO A 443 -14.93 25.96 4.86
C PRO A 443 -14.24 27.30 5.14
N ALA A 444 -14.58 28.32 4.35
CA ALA A 444 -14.06 29.66 4.55
C ALA A 444 -14.34 30.10 6.00
N ALA A 445 -13.34 30.70 6.65
CA ALA A 445 -13.55 31.35 7.94
C ALA A 445 -14.69 32.37 7.77
N LYS A 446 -15.80 32.16 8.49
CA LYS A 446 -16.97 33.05 8.40
C LYS A 446 -16.55 34.41 8.95
N GLY A 447 -16.41 35.39 8.06
CA GLY A 447 -16.00 36.75 8.44
C GLY A 447 -17.05 37.46 9.29
N VAL A 448 -16.64 38.54 9.95
CA VAL A 448 -17.51 39.40 10.78
C VAL A 448 -18.76 39.87 10.02
N LEU A 449 -18.63 40.12 8.71
CA LEU A 449 -19.73 40.44 7.80
C LEU A 449 -20.81 39.36 7.73
N TRP A 450 -20.45 38.08 7.76
CA TRP A 450 -21.41 36.98 7.75
C TRP A 450 -22.23 36.97 9.04
N TYR A 451 -21.60 37.18 10.19
CA TYR A 451 -22.26 37.26 11.48
C TYR A 451 -23.18 38.48 11.57
N LEU A 452 -22.72 39.66 11.11
CA LEU A 452 -23.54 40.86 11.01
C LEU A 452 -24.77 40.62 10.13
N ALA A 453 -24.61 40.02 8.96
CA ALA A 453 -25.74 39.74 8.07
C ALA A 453 -26.75 38.76 8.68
N ARG A 454 -26.26 37.70 9.33
CA ARG A 454 -27.13 36.66 9.93
C ARG A 454 -27.85 37.14 11.20
N TYR A 455 -27.18 37.95 12.02
CA TYR A 455 -27.72 38.39 13.31
C TYR A 455 -28.23 39.84 13.32
N ARG A 456 -28.29 40.52 12.16
CA ARG A 456 -28.73 41.93 12.06
C ARG A 456 -30.04 42.21 12.77
N LEU A 457 -31.04 41.33 12.62
CA LEU A 457 -32.36 41.52 13.23
C LEU A 457 -32.30 41.47 14.75
N ILE A 458 -31.51 40.55 15.31
CA ILE A 458 -31.33 40.43 16.76
C ILE A 458 -30.57 41.65 17.30
N LEU A 459 -29.53 42.10 16.59
CA LEU A 459 -28.78 43.32 16.92
C LEU A 459 -29.67 44.57 16.88
N PHE A 460 -30.50 44.74 15.84
CA PHE A 460 -31.45 45.85 15.76
C PHE A 460 -32.53 45.79 16.83
N ALA A 461 -33.05 44.59 17.16
CA ALA A 461 -34.02 44.42 18.23
C ALA A 461 -33.41 44.80 19.60
N ALA A 462 -32.17 44.37 19.88
CA ALA A 462 -31.46 44.71 21.12
C ALA A 462 -31.19 46.22 21.22
N LEU A 463 -30.71 46.85 20.13
CA LEU A 463 -30.50 48.30 20.06
C LEU A 463 -31.81 49.08 20.20
N GLY A 464 -32.89 48.61 19.56
CA GLY A 464 -34.21 49.19 19.67
C GLY A 464 -34.76 49.10 21.10
N ALA A 465 -34.59 47.96 21.77
CA ALA A 465 -34.99 47.79 23.17
C ALA A 465 -34.20 48.73 24.10
N LEU A 466 -32.89 48.85 23.90
CA LEU A 466 -32.04 49.80 24.65
C LEU A 466 -32.46 51.25 24.41
N PHE A 467 -32.76 51.61 23.16
CA PHE A 467 -33.24 52.95 22.81
C PHE A 467 -34.60 53.25 23.45
N LEU A 468 -35.53 52.29 23.41
CA LEU A 468 -36.84 52.41 24.04
C LEU A 468 -36.72 52.56 25.56
N ALA A 469 -35.86 51.75 26.19
CA ALA A 469 -35.56 51.86 27.62
C ALA A 469 -34.98 53.24 27.96
N GLY A 470 -34.05 53.75 27.14
CA GLY A 470 -33.50 55.10 27.27
C GLY A 470 -34.57 56.20 27.15
N LEU A 471 -35.49 56.08 26.20
CA LEU A 471 -36.63 56.99 26.04
C LEU A 471 -37.56 56.95 27.25
N ILE A 472 -37.86 55.76 27.77
CA ILE A 472 -38.68 55.59 28.99
C ILE A 472 -37.99 56.28 30.17
N ILE A 473 -36.68 56.10 30.34
CA ILE A 473 -35.91 56.75 31.41
C ILE A 473 -35.95 58.29 31.27
N LEU A 474 -35.75 58.81 30.06
CA LEU A 474 -35.80 60.25 29.78
C LEU A 474 -37.19 60.84 30.03
N TYR A 475 -38.25 60.15 29.57
CA TYR A 475 -39.64 60.54 29.79
C TYR A 475 -39.98 60.60 31.28
N LEU A 476 -39.63 59.56 32.05
CA LEU A 476 -39.81 59.55 33.50
C LEU A 476 -39.05 60.68 34.21
N ARG A 477 -37.88 61.07 33.67
CA ARG A 477 -37.07 62.15 34.22
C ARG A 477 -37.61 63.54 33.86
N ALA A 478 -38.18 63.70 32.67
CA ALA A 478 -38.81 64.94 32.22
C ALA A 478 -40.16 65.20 32.93
N GLY A 479 -40.98 64.16 33.12
CA GLY A 479 -42.25 64.26 33.86
C GLY A 479 -42.11 64.60 35.34
N ARG A 480 -40.91 64.42 35.93
CA ARG A 480 -40.59 64.86 37.30
C ARG A 480 -40.27 66.37 37.41
N ARG A 481 -40.14 67.10 36.30
CA ARG A 481 -39.80 68.54 36.29
C ARG A 481 -40.99 69.48 36.08
N THR A 482 -42.20 68.99 35.88
CA THR A 482 -43.41 69.81 35.67
C THR A 482 -44.27 70.03 36.92
N HIS A 483 -43.78 69.67 38.10
CA HIS A 483 -44.37 70.05 39.40
C HIS A 483 -43.34 70.79 40.27
N SER A 484 -42.86 71.93 39.78
CA SER A 484 -42.21 72.96 40.60
C SER A 484 -42.79 74.32 40.24
#